data_AF-A0A2M7UXY3-F1
#
_entry.id   AF-A0A2M7UXY3-F1
#
_cell.length_a   1.000
_cell.length_b   1.000
_cell.length_c   1.000
_cell.angle_alpha   90.00
_cell.angle_beta   90.00
_cell.angle_gamma   90.00
#
_symmetry.space_group_name_H-M   'P 1'
#
loop_
_entity.id
_entity.type
_entity.pdbx_description
1 polymer ?
#
loop_
_entity_poly.entity_id
_entity_poly.type
_entity_poly.pdbx_seq_one_letter_code
_entity_poly.pdbx_strand_id
1 'polypeptide(L)'
;MSEIIIKRNGISLFEVVVVVGIVLCLIAIAVPALRFFQRDSDLNNSAEEIINTLRLAQSKTVASEGSSKWGVYFNNATMPHKYTLFKGSSYATREISFDEIHNLPSLVEISAISLGSGNEVVFNKVSGGAIPSGNVVIRLVNETSKTKSVYIDSAGQVSLNSPSTPSDGRVQDSRHVHLDYNANAQDAITLKLIFPDYPADNYNIYFQTYLNADKTEFSWEGIVLVGPDGSKTEQRLKIHTHNLTITVAQFCVHRPLSSDQSYNDKALNIFLDTEELIRYAADERGTTTKGLSIWVEEPDLQ
;
A
#
# COMPACT_ATOMS: atom_id res chain seq x y z
N MET A 1 47.41 -22.25 76.05
CA MET A 1 46.72 -21.09 75.44
C MET A 1 47.10 -21.13 73.97
N SER A 2 46.22 -21.61 73.09
CA SER A 2 46.51 -21.73 71.65
C SER A 2 46.06 -20.46 70.92
N GLU A 3 46.97 -19.80 70.24
CA GLU A 3 46.62 -18.67 69.38
C GLU A 3 46.04 -19.16 68.05
N ILE A 4 44.89 -18.60 67.67
CA ILE A 4 44.26 -18.81 66.37
C ILE A 4 44.83 -17.76 65.41
N ILE A 5 45.61 -18.20 64.43
CA ILE A 5 46.14 -17.32 63.38
C ILE A 5 45.06 -17.14 62.31
N ILE A 6 44.49 -15.94 62.21
CA ILE A 6 43.57 -15.57 61.12
C ILE A 6 44.40 -15.06 59.93
N LYS A 7 44.45 -15.84 58.85
CA LYS A 7 45.11 -15.45 57.59
C LYS A 7 44.28 -14.39 56.87
N ARG A 8 44.80 -13.16 56.76
CA ARG A 8 44.25 -12.10 55.90
C ARG A 8 44.66 -12.37 54.45
N ASN A 9 43.72 -12.80 53.62
CA ASN A 9 43.94 -12.92 52.18
C ASN A 9 43.80 -11.53 51.53
N GLY A 10 44.89 -11.01 50.97
CA GLY A 10 44.91 -9.78 50.17
C GLY A 10 44.75 -10.08 48.68
N ILE A 11 44.16 -9.15 47.94
CA ILE A 11 44.00 -9.21 46.48
C ILE A 11 45.35 -8.88 45.82
N SER A 12 45.76 -9.64 44.81
CA SER A 12 47.00 -9.36 44.07
C SER A 12 46.82 -8.22 43.06
N LEU A 13 47.85 -7.39 42.84
CA LEU A 13 47.83 -6.37 41.77
C LEU A 13 47.53 -6.99 40.40
N PHE A 14 48.07 -8.18 40.14
CA PHE A 14 47.82 -8.92 38.90
C PHE A 14 46.35 -9.35 38.78
N GLU A 15 45.74 -9.79 39.87
CA GLU A 15 44.33 -10.18 39.92
C GLU A 15 43.42 -8.98 39.62
N VAL A 16 43.75 -7.79 40.15
CA VAL A 16 43.03 -6.54 39.85
C VAL A 16 43.12 -6.20 38.36
N VAL A 17 44.30 -6.32 37.75
CA VAL A 17 44.48 -6.04 36.30
C VAL A 17 43.67 -7.02 35.44
N VAL A 18 43.67 -8.31 35.80
CA VAL A 18 42.89 -9.33 35.09
C VAL A 18 41.38 -9.06 35.20
N VAL A 19 40.88 -8.73 36.40
CA VAL A 19 39.46 -8.41 36.62
C VAL A 19 39.05 -7.16 35.83
N VAL A 20 39.85 -6.09 35.86
CA VAL A 20 39.57 -4.87 35.06
C VAL A 20 39.56 -5.19 33.57
N GLY A 21 40.49 -6.01 33.09
CA GLY A 21 40.52 -6.47 31.70
C GLY A 21 39.23 -7.19 31.29
N ILE A 22 38.76 -8.12 32.14
CA ILE A 22 37.49 -8.83 31.92
C ILE A 22 36.31 -7.85 31.88
N VAL A 23 36.23 -6.91 32.82
CA VAL A 23 35.15 -5.90 32.87
C VAL A 23 35.14 -5.04 31.60
N LEU A 24 36.31 -4.60 31.11
CA LEU A 24 36.40 -3.82 29.87
C LEU A 24 35.96 -4.64 28.64
N CYS A 25 36.32 -5.93 28.57
CA CYS A 25 35.84 -6.82 27.52
C CYS A 25 34.31 -6.98 27.57
N LEU A 26 33.73 -7.12 28.76
CA LEU A 26 32.27 -7.21 28.92
C LEU A 26 31.56 -5.92 28.50
N ILE A 27 32.08 -4.75 28.88
CA ILE A 27 31.52 -3.44 28.47
C ILE A 27 31.59 -3.27 26.95
N ALA A 28 32.71 -3.66 26.33
CA ALA A 28 32.90 -3.56 24.89
C ALA A 28 31.86 -4.38 24.10
N ILE A 29 31.37 -5.48 24.67
CA ILE A 29 30.33 -6.33 24.07
C ILE A 29 28.92 -5.81 24.43
N ALA A 30 28.71 -5.41 25.68
CA ALA A 30 27.38 -5.03 26.19
C ALA A 30 26.85 -3.71 25.61
N VAL A 31 27.71 -2.70 25.44
CA VAL A 31 27.28 -1.36 24.98
C VAL A 31 26.72 -1.39 23.55
N PRO A 32 27.37 -2.02 22.55
CA PRO A 32 26.81 -2.15 21.20
C PRO A 32 25.50 -2.93 21.17
N ALA A 33 25.42 -4.03 21.95
CA ALA A 33 24.21 -4.84 22.04
C ALA A 33 23.02 -4.03 22.59
N LEU A 34 23.26 -3.24 23.64
CA LEU A 34 22.23 -2.36 24.22
C LEU A 34 21.77 -1.29 23.24
N ARG A 35 22.70 -0.66 22.50
CA ARG A 35 22.35 0.35 21.48
C ARG A 35 21.53 -0.23 20.34
N PHE A 36 21.82 -1.46 19.91
CA PHE A 36 21.02 -2.14 18.88
C PHE A 36 19.60 -2.41 19.38
N PHE A 37 19.46 -2.93 20.61
CA PHE A 37 18.16 -3.19 21.21
C PHE A 37 17.32 -1.93 21.41
N GLN A 38 17.94 -0.82 21.88
CA GLN A 38 17.26 0.47 22.02
C GLN A 38 16.69 0.97 20.69
N ARG A 39 17.44 0.84 19.60
CA ARG A 39 17.01 1.33 18.27
C ARG A 39 15.78 0.57 17.74
N ASP A 40 15.80 -0.75 17.83
CA ASP A 40 14.65 -1.56 17.42
C ASP A 40 13.44 -1.31 18.32
N SER A 41 13.67 -1.13 19.62
CA SER A 41 12.60 -0.76 20.56
C SER A 41 12.02 0.61 20.22
N ASP A 42 12.84 1.62 19.92
CA ASP A 42 12.39 2.97 19.57
C ASP A 42 11.50 2.96 18.32
N LEU A 43 11.88 2.20 17.29
CA LEU A 43 11.09 2.06 16.07
C LEU A 43 9.73 1.39 16.32
N ASN A 44 9.71 0.31 17.11
CA ASN A 44 8.46 -0.40 17.44
C ASN A 44 7.54 0.46 18.32
N ASN A 45 8.08 1.07 19.38
CA ASN A 45 7.33 1.93 20.29
C ASN A 45 6.76 3.14 19.54
N SER A 46 7.54 3.77 18.67
CA SER A 46 7.06 4.89 17.84
C SER A 46 5.88 4.49 16.97
N ALA A 47 5.90 3.29 16.38
CA ALA A 47 4.80 2.80 15.57
C ALA A 47 3.53 2.58 16.41
N GLU A 48 3.67 1.98 17.59
CA GLU A 48 2.56 1.76 18.54
C GLU A 48 1.97 3.07 19.06
N GLU A 49 2.80 4.05 19.41
CA GLU A 49 2.37 5.37 19.86
C GLU A 49 1.58 6.11 18.76
N ILE A 50 2.05 6.07 17.51
CA ILE A 50 1.31 6.63 16.37
C ILE A 50 -0.06 5.95 16.23
N ILE A 51 -0.11 4.62 16.30
CA ILE A 51 -1.37 3.86 16.21
C ILE A 51 -2.33 4.24 17.33
N ASN A 52 -1.83 4.32 18.57
CA ASN A 52 -2.64 4.68 19.73
C ASN A 52 -3.17 6.11 19.62
N THR A 53 -2.37 7.04 19.10
CA THR A 53 -2.77 8.43 18.88
C THR A 53 -3.83 8.54 17.79
N LEU A 54 -3.70 7.79 16.70
CA LEU A 54 -4.73 7.72 15.64
C LEU A 54 -6.04 7.13 16.17
N ARG A 55 -5.98 6.05 16.95
CA ARG A 55 -7.17 5.45 17.60
C ARG A 55 -7.79 6.40 18.62
N LEU A 56 -6.98 7.16 19.34
CA LEU A 56 -7.46 8.20 20.24
C LEU A 56 -8.21 9.28 19.46
N ALA A 57 -7.64 9.80 18.36
CA ALA A 57 -8.32 10.77 17.49
C ALA A 57 -9.67 10.24 16.97
N GLN A 58 -9.69 8.98 16.53
CA GLN A 58 -10.92 8.31 16.10
C GLN A 58 -11.95 8.25 17.24
N SER A 59 -11.54 7.76 18.42
CA SER A 59 -12.42 7.64 19.60
C SER A 59 -12.98 9.00 20.03
N LYS A 60 -12.15 10.05 20.09
CA LYS A 60 -12.60 11.41 20.41
C LYS A 60 -13.61 11.95 19.41
N THR A 61 -13.42 11.63 18.13
CA THR A 61 -14.36 12.03 17.06
C THR A 61 -15.69 11.31 17.15
N VAL A 62 -15.67 9.98 17.34
CA VAL A 62 -16.90 9.17 17.46
C VAL A 62 -17.69 9.55 18.71
N ALA A 63 -17.00 9.80 19.83
CA ALA A 63 -17.59 10.33 21.06
C ALA A 63 -18.09 11.78 20.92
N SER A 64 -17.82 12.44 19.79
CA SER A 64 -18.11 13.86 19.56
C SER A 64 -17.54 14.77 20.66
N GLU A 65 -16.35 14.45 21.16
CA GLU A 65 -15.67 15.20 22.22
C GLU A 65 -15.46 16.65 21.76
N GLY A 66 -15.98 17.60 22.54
CA GLY A 66 -15.93 19.02 22.21
C GLY A 66 -16.71 19.40 20.93
N SER A 67 -17.67 18.56 20.50
CA SER A 67 -18.51 18.75 19.31
C SER A 67 -17.75 18.93 18.00
N SER A 68 -16.53 18.41 17.89
CA SER A 68 -15.66 18.58 16.72
C SER A 68 -15.16 17.24 16.16
N LYS A 69 -14.46 17.32 15.02
CA LYS A 69 -13.65 16.21 14.50
C LYS A 69 -12.25 16.30 15.12
N TRP A 70 -11.57 15.16 15.15
CA TRP A 70 -10.18 15.07 15.57
C TRP A 70 -9.38 14.36 14.48
N GLY A 71 -8.11 14.72 14.40
CA GLY A 71 -7.20 14.19 13.40
C GLY A 71 -5.76 14.18 13.89
N VAL A 72 -4.89 13.58 13.10
CA VAL A 72 -3.45 13.55 13.35
C VAL A 72 -2.74 14.15 12.14
N TYR A 73 -1.88 15.13 12.39
CA TYR A 73 -1.00 15.74 11.39
C TYR A 73 0.44 15.25 11.58
N PHE A 74 1.07 14.84 10.50
CA PHE A 74 2.44 14.36 10.45
C PHE A 74 3.36 15.46 9.92
N ASN A 75 4.45 15.73 10.64
CA ASN A 75 5.42 16.75 10.28
C ASN A 75 6.82 16.11 10.15
N ASN A 76 7.29 16.05 8.90
CA ASN A 76 8.63 15.58 8.53
C ASN A 76 9.56 16.74 8.12
N ALA A 77 9.19 17.99 8.35
CA ALA A 77 9.99 19.16 7.99
C ALA A 77 10.99 19.58 9.08
N THR A 78 10.85 19.05 10.31
CA THR A 78 11.72 19.33 11.46
C THR A 78 12.37 18.06 11.98
N MET A 79 13.57 18.15 12.53
CA MET A 79 14.21 17.06 13.28
C MET A 79 14.26 17.40 14.79
N PRO A 80 13.82 16.50 15.68
CA PRO A 80 13.15 15.23 15.38
C PRO A 80 11.81 15.43 14.65
N HIS A 81 11.44 14.44 13.83
CA HIS A 81 10.13 14.42 13.18
C HIS A 81 9.05 14.32 14.27
N LYS A 82 7.84 14.81 13.98
CA LYS A 82 6.78 14.87 14.98
C LYS A 82 5.42 14.65 14.37
N TYR A 83 4.47 14.29 15.20
CA TYR A 83 3.06 14.24 14.83
C TYR A 83 2.24 14.99 15.89
N THR A 84 1.07 15.49 15.49
CA THR A 84 0.23 16.32 16.33
C THR A 84 -1.20 15.81 16.26
N LEU A 85 -1.73 15.37 17.40
CA LEU A 85 -3.16 15.17 17.56
C LEU A 85 -3.80 16.54 17.69
N PHE A 86 -4.84 16.79 16.89
CA PHE A 86 -5.53 18.07 16.89
C PHE A 86 -7.04 17.91 16.84
N LYS A 87 -7.72 18.97 17.29
CA LYS A 87 -9.17 19.14 17.21
C LYS A 87 -9.51 20.12 16.08
N GLY A 88 -10.27 19.69 15.09
CA GLY A 88 -10.68 20.52 13.95
C GLY A 88 -11.06 19.69 12.71
N SER A 89 -11.62 20.37 11.72
CA SER A 89 -11.97 19.76 10.42
C SER A 89 -10.75 19.53 9.52
N SER A 90 -9.66 20.24 9.77
CA SER A 90 -8.34 20.07 9.15
C SER A 90 -7.28 20.66 10.06
N TYR A 91 -6.01 20.30 9.89
CA TYR A 91 -4.91 20.88 10.67
C TYR A 91 -4.78 22.38 10.42
N ALA A 92 -5.07 22.84 9.20
CA ALA A 92 -5.02 24.26 8.86
C ALA A 92 -6.07 25.10 9.60
N THR A 93 -7.23 24.50 9.95
CA THR A 93 -8.36 25.19 10.59
C THR A 93 -8.60 24.75 12.04
N ARG A 94 -7.61 24.09 12.65
CA ARG A 94 -7.71 23.49 13.98
C ARG A 94 -7.75 24.50 15.12
N GLU A 95 -8.25 24.05 16.26
CA GLU A 95 -8.18 24.76 17.53
C GLU A 95 -6.83 24.50 18.22
N ILE A 96 -5.86 25.41 18.05
CA ILE A 96 -4.47 25.24 18.52
C ILE A 96 -4.35 24.90 20.02
N SER A 97 -5.30 25.33 20.86
CA SER A 97 -5.28 25.03 22.30
C SER A 97 -5.45 23.54 22.64
N PHE A 98 -5.87 22.72 21.67
CA PHE A 98 -6.03 21.28 21.81
C PHE A 98 -4.93 20.49 21.09
N ASP A 99 -3.89 21.15 20.58
CA ASP A 99 -2.77 20.46 19.94
C ASP A 99 -1.96 19.67 20.97
N GLU A 100 -1.89 18.35 20.78
CA GLU A 100 -1.00 17.46 21.54
C GLU A 100 0.16 17.05 20.61
N ILE A 101 1.36 17.58 20.90
CA ILE A 101 2.55 17.38 20.05
C ILE A 101 3.38 16.21 20.58
N HIS A 102 3.61 15.23 19.71
CA HIS A 102 4.44 14.06 19.99
C HIS A 102 5.69 14.08 19.12
N ASN A 103 6.86 14.11 19.74
CA ASN A 103 8.15 14.06 19.04
C ASN A 103 8.60 12.61 18.90
N LEU A 104 9.05 12.23 17.70
CA LEU A 104 9.69 10.93 17.49
C LEU A 104 11.09 10.93 18.11
N PRO A 105 11.59 9.75 18.52
CA PRO A 105 12.99 9.59 18.90
C PRO A 105 13.92 10.07 17.79
N SER A 106 15.08 10.64 18.14
CA SER A 106 16.03 11.19 17.15
C SER A 106 16.60 10.16 16.16
N LEU A 107 16.43 8.86 16.46
CA LEU A 107 16.88 7.74 15.64
C LEU A 107 15.80 7.23 14.67
N VAL A 108 14.57 7.74 14.80
CA VAL A 108 13.41 7.38 13.98
C VAL A 108 12.98 8.59 13.16
N GLU A 109 12.76 8.38 11.86
CA GLU A 109 12.25 9.40 10.95
C GLU A 109 11.03 8.90 10.18
N ILE A 110 10.16 9.82 9.79
CA ILE A 110 9.07 9.59 8.84
C ILE A 110 9.67 9.65 7.43
N SER A 111 9.75 8.50 6.75
CA SER A 111 10.35 8.39 5.42
C SER A 111 9.35 8.62 4.29
N ALA A 112 8.07 8.32 4.51
CA ALA A 112 7.01 8.54 3.51
C ALA A 112 5.68 8.82 4.20
N ILE A 113 4.89 9.70 3.59
CA ILE A 113 3.51 9.99 3.98
C ILE A 113 2.69 9.84 2.70
N SER A 114 1.78 8.88 2.69
CA SER A 114 0.95 8.53 1.54
C SER A 114 -0.51 8.61 1.96
N LEU A 115 -0.94 9.80 2.37
CA LEU A 115 -2.31 10.11 2.82
C LEU A 115 -3.01 10.99 1.76
N GLY A 116 -2.93 10.59 0.48
CA GLY A 116 -3.40 11.42 -0.63
C GLY A 116 -2.53 12.67 -0.84
N SER A 117 -3.13 13.85 -0.88
CA SER A 117 -2.44 15.13 -1.16
C SER A 117 -1.95 15.86 0.10
N GLY A 118 -2.15 15.30 1.29
CA GLY A 118 -1.86 15.97 2.56
C GLY A 118 -1.01 15.14 3.51
N ASN A 119 -0.69 15.77 4.65
CA ASN A 119 0.04 15.14 5.76
C ASN A 119 -0.86 14.94 6.99
N GLU A 120 -2.17 14.90 6.80
CA GLU A 120 -3.13 14.74 7.88
C GLU A 120 -4.12 13.63 7.58
N VAL A 121 -4.69 13.10 8.65
CA VAL A 121 -5.87 12.26 8.60
C VAL A 121 -6.88 12.78 9.61
N VAL A 122 -8.13 12.95 9.17
CA VAL A 122 -9.24 13.40 10.00
C VAL A 122 -10.31 12.33 10.02
N PHE A 123 -10.84 12.04 11.20
CA PHE A 123 -11.90 11.05 11.34
C PHE A 123 -13.29 11.69 11.19
N ASN A 124 -14.26 10.91 10.70
CA ASN A 124 -15.64 11.35 10.57
C ASN A 124 -16.45 11.06 11.82
N LYS A 125 -17.35 12.01 12.15
CA LYS A 125 -18.35 11.82 13.19
C LYS A 125 -19.25 10.64 12.83
N VAL A 126 -19.72 9.92 13.85
CA VAL A 126 -20.62 8.76 13.74
C VAL A 126 -19.97 7.51 13.14
N SER A 127 -19.39 7.57 11.95
CA SER A 127 -18.81 6.39 11.30
C SER A 127 -17.40 6.04 11.77
N GLY A 128 -16.64 7.00 12.28
CA GLY A 128 -15.23 6.79 12.64
C GLY A 128 -14.31 6.56 11.44
N GLY A 129 -14.80 6.72 10.20
CA GLY A 129 -14.00 6.55 8.99
C GLY A 129 -12.96 7.65 8.82
N ALA A 130 -11.82 7.33 8.21
CA ALA A 130 -10.70 8.24 8.02
C ALA A 130 -10.72 8.89 6.64
N ILE A 131 -10.47 10.21 6.58
CA ILE A 131 -10.31 10.96 5.34
C ILE A 131 -9.13 11.93 5.49
N PRO A 132 -8.11 11.86 4.62
CA PRO A 132 -7.82 10.79 3.66
C PRO A 132 -7.33 9.50 4.35
N SER A 133 -7.45 8.35 3.68
CA SER A 133 -6.88 7.06 4.08
C SER A 133 -5.55 6.80 3.37
N GLY A 134 -4.73 5.88 3.89
CA GLY A 134 -3.43 5.54 3.29
C GLY A 134 -2.44 5.02 4.33
N ASN A 135 -1.17 5.38 4.21
CA ASN A 135 -0.15 4.94 5.17
C ASN A 135 0.93 5.99 5.45
N VAL A 136 1.55 5.82 6.62
CA VAL A 136 2.75 6.56 7.04
C VAL A 136 3.85 5.56 7.32
N VAL A 137 5.03 5.78 6.73
CA VAL A 137 6.19 4.90 6.89
C VAL A 137 7.21 5.61 7.76
N ILE A 138 7.61 4.94 8.84
CA ILE A 138 8.73 5.33 9.69
C ILE A 138 9.90 4.36 9.51
N ARG A 139 11.12 4.84 9.69
CA ARG A 139 12.34 4.03 9.59
C ARG A 139 13.45 4.51 10.52
N LEU A 140 14.49 3.71 10.68
CA LEU A 140 15.71 4.15 11.35
C LEU A 140 16.56 5.04 10.44
N VAL A 141 17.01 6.18 10.95
CA VAL A 141 17.85 7.16 10.21
C VAL A 141 19.12 6.51 9.65
N ASN A 142 19.76 5.64 10.45
CA ASN A 142 21.02 4.99 10.08
C ASN A 142 20.85 3.55 9.57
N GLU A 143 19.62 3.09 9.30
CA GLU A 143 19.35 1.74 8.77
C GLU A 143 18.02 1.75 7.99
N THR A 144 18.06 2.27 6.76
CA THR A 144 16.87 2.60 5.98
C THR A 144 16.05 1.38 5.53
N SER A 145 16.60 0.17 5.64
CA SER A 145 15.90 -1.09 5.41
C SER A 145 14.97 -1.49 6.56
N LYS A 146 15.20 -0.98 7.78
CA LYS A 146 14.32 -1.23 8.93
C LYS A 146 13.21 -0.20 8.97
N THR A 147 12.05 -0.61 8.47
CA THR A 147 10.86 0.24 8.35
C THR A 147 9.68 -0.33 9.13
N LYS A 148 8.74 0.55 9.49
CA LYS A 148 7.40 0.21 9.94
C LYS A 148 6.40 1.07 9.19
N SER A 149 5.37 0.43 8.66
CA SER A 149 4.27 1.11 7.98
C SER A 149 3.06 1.10 8.88
N VAL A 150 2.53 2.27 9.20
CA VAL A 150 1.24 2.43 9.89
C VAL A 150 0.20 2.73 8.83
N TYR A 151 -0.76 1.83 8.70
CA TYR A 151 -1.84 1.96 7.74
C TYR A 151 -3.12 2.45 8.40
N ILE A 152 -3.85 3.28 7.66
CA ILE A 152 -5.16 3.82 8.02
C ILE A 152 -6.10 3.56 6.85
N ASP A 153 -7.10 2.70 7.04
CA ASP A 153 -8.11 2.43 6.00
C ASP A 153 -9.23 3.48 6.00
N SER A 154 -10.07 3.46 4.97
CA SER A 154 -11.21 4.38 4.84
C SER A 154 -12.31 4.14 5.90
N ALA A 155 -12.40 2.94 6.47
CA ALA A 155 -13.27 2.61 7.59
C ALA A 155 -12.73 3.11 8.95
N GLY A 156 -11.49 3.64 8.98
CA GLY A 156 -10.82 4.15 10.17
C GLY A 156 -10.10 3.08 10.98
N GLN A 157 -9.91 1.86 10.46
CA GLN A 157 -9.04 0.88 11.09
C GLN A 157 -7.58 1.32 10.95
N VAL A 158 -6.84 1.20 12.06
CA VAL A 158 -5.42 1.55 12.14
C VAL A 158 -4.62 0.32 12.54
N SER A 159 -3.63 -0.06 11.73
CA SER A 159 -2.82 -1.27 11.97
C SER A 159 -1.41 -1.20 11.36
N LEU A 160 -0.51 -2.10 11.79
CA LEU A 160 0.83 -2.27 11.20
C LEU A 160 0.83 -3.15 9.94
N ASN A 161 -0.26 -3.87 9.73
CA ASN A 161 -0.48 -4.64 8.53
C ASN A 161 -1.11 -3.71 7.49
N SER A 162 -0.70 -3.84 6.24
CA SER A 162 -1.48 -3.25 5.15
C SER A 162 -2.94 -3.66 5.37
N PRO A 163 -3.89 -2.72 5.25
CA PRO A 163 -5.28 -3.10 5.38
C PRO A 163 -5.47 -4.16 4.32
N SER A 164 -6.01 -5.30 4.73
CA SER A 164 -6.52 -6.22 3.75
C SER A 164 -7.68 -5.48 3.08
N THR A 165 -7.43 -4.82 1.94
CA THR A 165 -8.30 -5.12 0.80
C THR A 165 -8.44 -6.63 0.86
N PRO A 166 -9.65 -7.20 0.94
CA PRO A 166 -9.83 -8.63 1.04
C PRO A 166 -8.82 -9.28 0.09
N SER A 167 -7.71 -9.75 0.65
CA SER A 167 -6.73 -10.53 -0.07
C SER A 167 -7.45 -11.83 0.01
N ASP A 168 -8.33 -12.02 -0.96
CA ASP A 168 -8.94 -13.30 -1.13
C ASP A 168 -7.74 -14.21 -1.31
N GLY A 169 -7.40 -14.98 -0.29
CA GLY A 169 -6.47 -16.10 -0.40
C GLY A 169 -7.03 -17.19 -1.33
N ARG A 170 -8.16 -16.92 -2.01
CA ARG A 170 -8.53 -17.54 -3.26
C ARG A 170 -7.47 -17.15 -4.31
N VAL A 171 -7.32 -17.99 -5.31
CA VAL A 171 -6.65 -17.57 -6.54
C VAL A 171 -7.43 -16.35 -7.04
N GLN A 172 -6.88 -15.13 -6.86
CA GLN A 172 -7.48 -13.92 -7.40
C GLN A 172 -7.63 -14.12 -8.90
N ASP A 173 -8.81 -13.78 -9.36
CA ASP A 173 -9.30 -14.27 -10.62
C ASP A 173 -8.78 -13.39 -11.74
N SER A 174 -7.75 -13.83 -12.46
CA SER A 174 -7.28 -13.17 -13.70
C SER A 174 -8.40 -12.97 -14.75
N ARG A 175 -9.57 -13.59 -14.54
CA ARG A 175 -10.78 -13.41 -15.35
C ARG A 175 -11.55 -12.13 -15.05
N HIS A 176 -11.20 -11.33 -14.03
CA HIS A 176 -11.81 -10.03 -13.76
C HIS A 176 -10.75 -9.01 -13.32
N VAL A 177 -10.45 -8.07 -14.21
CA VAL A 177 -9.36 -7.11 -14.03
C VAL A 177 -9.86 -5.69 -14.19
N HIS A 178 -9.51 -4.82 -13.25
CA HIS A 178 -9.76 -3.38 -13.35
C HIS A 178 -8.48 -2.65 -13.76
N LEU A 179 -8.64 -1.64 -14.62
CA LEU A 179 -7.55 -0.86 -15.21
C LEU A 179 -7.92 0.62 -15.16
N ASP A 180 -7.19 1.38 -14.35
CA ASP A 180 -7.31 2.83 -14.35
C ASP A 180 -6.46 3.43 -15.49
N TYR A 181 -7.12 4.15 -16.38
CA TYR A 181 -6.55 4.85 -17.54
C TYR A 181 -6.70 6.37 -17.35
N ASN A 182 -5.59 7.04 -17.05
CA ASN A 182 -5.53 8.46 -16.68
C ASN A 182 -5.43 9.39 -17.90
N ALA A 183 -6.27 9.15 -18.92
CA ALA A 183 -6.39 10.02 -20.09
C ALA A 183 -7.82 9.95 -20.69
N ASN A 184 -8.09 10.81 -21.68
CA ASN A 184 -9.39 10.85 -22.36
C ASN A 184 -9.60 9.57 -23.18
N ALA A 185 -10.57 8.73 -22.78
CA ALA A 185 -11.00 7.58 -23.57
C ALA A 185 -12.31 7.82 -24.35
N GLN A 186 -13.03 8.91 -24.10
CA GLN A 186 -14.33 9.19 -24.74
C GLN A 186 -14.24 9.44 -26.25
N ASP A 187 -13.06 9.88 -26.70
CA ASP A 187 -12.76 10.14 -28.11
C ASP A 187 -11.98 9.01 -28.78
N ALA A 188 -11.75 7.89 -28.07
CA ALA A 188 -11.06 6.74 -28.65
C ALA A 188 -11.83 6.18 -29.84
N ILE A 189 -11.11 5.76 -30.88
CA ILE A 189 -11.72 5.30 -32.13
C ILE A 189 -11.92 3.78 -32.08
N THR A 190 -10.90 3.07 -31.61
CA THR A 190 -10.82 1.61 -31.70
C THR A 190 -10.27 1.02 -30.41
N LEU A 191 -10.94 0.01 -29.90
CA LEU A 191 -10.36 -0.91 -28.94
C LEU A 191 -9.97 -2.19 -29.68
N LYS A 192 -8.70 -2.57 -29.62
CA LYS A 192 -8.15 -3.69 -30.42
C LYS A 192 -7.81 -4.85 -29.51
N LEU A 193 -8.24 -6.03 -29.93
CA LEU A 193 -7.84 -7.31 -29.37
C LEU A 193 -6.76 -7.88 -30.27
N ILE A 194 -5.52 -7.88 -29.78
CA ILE A 194 -4.36 -8.37 -30.52
C ILE A 194 -3.99 -9.75 -29.97
N PHE A 195 -3.98 -10.77 -30.82
CA PHE A 195 -3.55 -12.12 -30.51
C PHE A 195 -2.15 -12.31 -31.09
N PRO A 196 -1.06 -12.16 -30.29
CA PRO A 196 0.31 -12.09 -30.82
C PRO A 196 0.72 -13.34 -31.62
N ASP A 197 0.23 -14.51 -31.20
CA ASP A 197 0.50 -15.79 -31.85
C ASP A 197 -0.40 -16.03 -33.08
N TYR A 198 -1.48 -15.27 -33.23
CA TYR A 198 -2.46 -15.39 -34.32
C TYR A 198 -2.84 -14.01 -34.90
N PRO A 199 -1.92 -13.27 -35.54
CA PRO A 199 -2.18 -11.89 -35.98
C PRO A 199 -3.31 -11.73 -37.00
N ALA A 200 -3.61 -12.78 -37.76
CA ALA A 200 -4.74 -12.79 -38.71
C ALA A 200 -6.11 -12.74 -38.02
N ASP A 201 -6.16 -13.08 -36.73
CA ASP A 201 -7.38 -13.13 -35.91
C ASP A 201 -7.54 -11.91 -35.00
N ASN A 202 -6.68 -10.90 -35.16
CA ASN A 202 -6.81 -9.62 -34.46
C ASN A 202 -8.19 -9.01 -34.73
N TYR A 203 -8.82 -8.48 -33.69
CA TYR A 203 -10.19 -8.01 -33.75
C TYR A 203 -10.30 -6.55 -33.32
N ASN A 204 -10.94 -5.73 -34.16
CA ASN A 204 -11.16 -4.32 -33.90
C ASN A 204 -12.60 -4.08 -33.44
N ILE A 205 -12.73 -3.44 -32.28
CA ILE A 205 -14.00 -2.96 -31.74
C ILE A 205 -14.06 -1.46 -32.01
N TYR A 206 -15.03 -1.02 -32.82
CA TYR A 206 -15.26 0.39 -33.06
C TYR A 206 -15.84 1.04 -31.79
N PHE A 207 -14.97 1.69 -31.02
CA PHE A 207 -15.22 2.07 -29.63
C PHE A 207 -16.47 2.95 -29.48
N GLN A 208 -16.63 3.91 -30.38
CA GLN A 208 -17.76 4.84 -30.40
C GLN A 208 -19.13 4.14 -30.56
N THR A 209 -19.18 2.93 -31.11
CA THR A 209 -20.43 2.16 -31.29
C THR A 209 -20.98 1.66 -29.96
N TYR A 210 -20.11 1.48 -28.97
CA TYR A 210 -20.42 0.86 -27.69
C TYR A 210 -20.39 1.87 -26.53
N LEU A 211 -20.33 3.16 -26.85
CA LEU A 211 -20.58 4.23 -25.90
C LEU A 211 -22.09 4.48 -25.76
N ASN A 212 -22.52 4.77 -24.53
CA ASN A 212 -23.85 5.33 -24.31
C ASN A 212 -23.96 6.75 -24.90
N ALA A 213 -25.18 7.27 -25.01
CA ALA A 213 -25.43 8.57 -25.65
C ALA A 213 -24.65 9.74 -25.00
N ASP A 214 -24.45 9.68 -23.67
CA ASP A 214 -23.75 10.71 -22.90
C ASP A 214 -22.22 10.52 -22.85
N LYS A 215 -21.69 9.46 -23.49
CA LYS A 215 -20.27 9.07 -23.46
C LYS A 215 -19.69 8.87 -22.05
N THR A 216 -20.51 8.48 -21.09
CA THR A 216 -20.13 8.21 -19.69
C THR A 216 -19.98 6.73 -19.39
N GLU A 217 -20.31 5.87 -20.34
CA GLU A 217 -20.16 4.42 -20.21
C GLU A 217 -19.81 3.80 -21.56
N PHE A 218 -18.79 2.94 -21.57
CA PHE A 218 -18.50 2.00 -22.64
C PHE A 218 -18.86 0.59 -22.19
N SER A 219 -19.51 -0.21 -23.04
CA SER A 219 -19.76 -1.62 -22.77
C SER A 219 -19.80 -2.46 -24.05
N TRP A 220 -18.86 -3.39 -24.16
CA TRP A 220 -18.77 -4.37 -25.24
C TRP A 220 -18.72 -5.79 -24.69
N GLU A 221 -19.39 -6.73 -25.37
CA GLU A 221 -19.34 -8.15 -25.07
C GLU A 221 -19.34 -8.95 -26.39
N GLY A 222 -18.47 -9.95 -26.49
CA GLY A 222 -18.36 -10.72 -27.73
C GLY A 222 -17.50 -11.97 -27.64
N ILE A 223 -17.55 -12.73 -28.74
CA ILE A 223 -16.78 -13.96 -28.93
C ILE A 223 -15.92 -13.78 -30.18
N VAL A 224 -14.62 -14.04 -30.06
CA VAL A 224 -13.66 -14.03 -31.18
C VAL A 224 -13.10 -15.43 -31.38
N LEU A 225 -13.16 -15.97 -32.59
CA LEU A 225 -12.58 -17.28 -32.91
C LEU A 225 -11.12 -17.12 -33.30
N VAL A 226 -10.22 -17.68 -32.49
CA VAL A 226 -8.76 -17.51 -32.63
C VAL A 226 -8.07 -18.86 -32.68
N GLY A 227 -7.13 -19.04 -33.60
CA GLY A 227 -6.34 -20.26 -33.69
C GLY A 227 -6.05 -20.69 -35.13
N PRO A 228 -5.41 -21.84 -35.32
CA PRO A 228 -5.18 -22.40 -36.64
C PRO A 228 -6.49 -22.65 -37.39
N ASP A 229 -6.48 -22.47 -38.71
CA ASP A 229 -7.63 -22.76 -39.55
C ASP A 229 -8.10 -24.20 -39.36
N GLY A 230 -9.40 -24.37 -39.12
CA GLY A 230 -10.02 -25.68 -38.84
C GLY A 230 -9.97 -26.13 -37.37
N SER A 231 -9.30 -25.40 -36.48
CA SER A 231 -9.24 -25.70 -35.03
C SER A 231 -9.30 -24.44 -34.16
N LYS A 232 -10.03 -23.42 -34.60
CA LYS A 232 -10.21 -22.17 -33.85
C LYS A 232 -10.97 -22.40 -32.55
N THR A 233 -10.51 -21.75 -31.51
CA THR A 233 -11.10 -21.78 -30.17
C THR A 233 -11.74 -20.43 -29.84
N GLU A 234 -12.79 -20.45 -29.04
CA GLU A 234 -13.51 -19.23 -28.67
C GLU A 234 -12.72 -18.40 -27.66
N GLN A 235 -12.62 -17.10 -27.88
CA GLN A 235 -12.17 -16.11 -26.92
C GLN A 235 -13.38 -15.27 -26.53
N ARG A 236 -13.90 -15.47 -25.31
CA ARG A 236 -15.12 -14.82 -24.81
C ARG A 236 -14.75 -13.65 -23.91
N LEU A 237 -15.16 -12.45 -24.23
CA LEU A 237 -14.76 -11.26 -23.50
C LEU A 237 -15.94 -10.33 -23.26
N LYS A 238 -15.92 -9.69 -22.10
CA LYS A 238 -16.73 -8.51 -21.81
C LYS A 238 -15.83 -7.41 -21.29
N ILE A 239 -15.93 -6.24 -21.89
CA ILE A 239 -15.13 -5.06 -21.54
C ILE A 239 -16.09 -3.91 -21.32
N HIS A 240 -16.07 -3.31 -20.15
CA HIS A 240 -16.92 -2.15 -19.85
C HIS A 240 -16.18 -1.15 -18.96
N THR A 241 -16.75 0.03 -18.73
CA THR A 241 -16.19 1.05 -17.83
C THR A 241 -17.06 1.25 -16.59
N HIS A 242 -16.45 1.28 -15.40
CA HIS A 242 -17.12 1.74 -14.18
C HIS A 242 -17.13 3.26 -14.04
N ASN A 243 -16.15 3.91 -14.65
CA ASN A 243 -16.04 5.36 -14.74
C ASN A 243 -15.50 5.72 -16.13
N LEU A 244 -16.07 6.73 -16.79
CA LEU A 244 -15.57 7.24 -18.06
C LEU A 244 -15.82 8.75 -18.14
N THR A 245 -14.72 9.50 -18.15
CA THR A 245 -14.69 10.96 -18.23
C THR A 245 -13.68 11.41 -19.27
N ILE A 246 -13.62 12.71 -19.52
CA ILE A 246 -12.61 13.31 -20.41
C ILE A 246 -11.16 13.21 -19.89
N THR A 247 -10.94 12.82 -18.63
CA THR A 247 -9.60 12.77 -18.02
C THR A 247 -9.22 11.40 -17.48
N VAL A 248 -10.20 10.56 -17.16
CA VAL A 248 -9.99 9.25 -16.53
C VAL A 248 -11.06 8.28 -17.04
N ALA A 249 -10.64 7.04 -17.29
CA ALA A 249 -11.53 5.90 -17.47
C ALA A 249 -11.07 4.73 -16.60
N GLN A 250 -12.00 4.06 -15.93
CA GLN A 250 -11.74 2.80 -15.25
C GLN A 250 -12.36 1.68 -16.07
N PHE A 251 -11.52 0.93 -16.78
CA PHE A 251 -11.94 -0.23 -17.54
C PHE A 251 -12.04 -1.46 -16.65
N CYS A 252 -13.00 -2.31 -16.94
CA CYS A 252 -13.16 -3.64 -16.40
C CYS A 252 -13.14 -4.64 -17.55
N VAL A 253 -12.20 -5.59 -17.50
CA VAL A 253 -12.11 -6.71 -18.44
C VAL A 253 -12.54 -7.98 -17.73
N HIS A 254 -13.59 -8.61 -18.26
CA HIS A 254 -14.04 -9.92 -17.84
C HIS A 254 -13.72 -10.96 -18.91
N ARG A 255 -13.00 -12.01 -18.51
CA ARG A 255 -12.45 -13.04 -19.39
C ARG A 255 -12.69 -14.42 -18.76
N PRO A 256 -13.90 -14.99 -18.78
CA PRO A 256 -14.17 -16.26 -18.10
C PRO A 256 -13.23 -17.36 -18.62
N LEU A 257 -12.72 -18.23 -17.75
CA LEU A 257 -12.01 -19.47 -18.15
C LEU A 257 -12.98 -20.62 -17.98
N SER A 258 -12.96 -21.57 -18.90
CA SER A 258 -13.61 -22.84 -18.67
C SER A 258 -12.70 -23.78 -17.88
N SER A 259 -13.31 -24.65 -17.07
CA SER A 259 -12.58 -25.68 -16.32
C SER A 259 -11.84 -26.69 -17.20
N ASP A 260 -12.18 -26.75 -18.50
CA ASP A 260 -11.57 -27.60 -19.51
C ASP A 260 -10.72 -26.82 -20.55
N GLN A 261 -10.48 -25.52 -20.33
CA GLN A 261 -9.79 -24.61 -21.27
C GLN A 261 -10.38 -24.56 -22.70
N SER A 262 -11.63 -24.97 -22.91
CA SER A 262 -12.37 -24.81 -24.18
C SER A 262 -12.52 -23.37 -24.68
N TYR A 263 -12.32 -22.33 -23.85
CA TYR A 263 -12.29 -20.93 -24.29
C TYR A 263 -11.31 -20.05 -23.50
N ASN A 264 -10.92 -18.91 -24.11
CA ASN A 264 -9.95 -17.93 -23.58
C ASN A 264 -8.53 -18.48 -23.36
N ASP A 265 -8.13 -19.45 -24.17
CA ASP A 265 -6.86 -20.16 -24.12
C ASP A 265 -5.73 -19.52 -24.95
N LYS A 266 -5.95 -18.36 -25.58
CA LYS A 266 -4.93 -17.65 -26.37
C LYS A 266 -4.44 -16.40 -25.65
N ALA A 267 -3.16 -16.08 -25.86
CA ALA A 267 -2.55 -14.83 -25.42
C ALA A 267 -3.25 -13.65 -26.08
N LEU A 268 -3.46 -12.58 -25.32
CA LEU A 268 -4.21 -11.41 -25.75
C LEU A 268 -3.59 -10.13 -25.21
N ASN A 269 -3.39 -9.15 -26.07
CA ASN A 269 -3.07 -7.78 -25.69
C ASN A 269 -4.22 -6.88 -26.08
N ILE A 270 -4.68 -6.04 -25.16
CA ILE A 270 -5.77 -5.10 -25.40
C ILE A 270 -5.19 -3.70 -25.58
N PHE A 271 -5.57 -3.04 -26.67
CA PHE A 271 -5.16 -1.67 -26.97
C PHE A 271 -6.36 -0.75 -27.04
N LEU A 272 -6.19 0.48 -26.56
CA LEU A 272 -7.06 1.60 -26.89
C LEU A 272 -6.32 2.49 -27.88
N ASP A 273 -6.75 2.47 -29.13
CA ASP A 273 -6.08 3.08 -30.29
C ASP A 273 -4.61 2.64 -30.46
N THR A 274 -3.67 3.38 -29.86
CA THR A 274 -2.22 3.11 -29.86
C THR A 274 -1.68 2.71 -28.49
N GLU A 275 -2.47 2.86 -27.43
CA GLU A 275 -2.07 2.62 -26.04
C GLU A 275 -2.32 1.15 -25.67
N GLU A 276 -1.26 0.42 -25.31
CA GLU A 276 -1.38 -0.96 -24.82
C GLU A 276 -1.83 -0.94 -23.35
N LEU A 277 -3.05 -1.42 -23.09
CA LEU A 277 -3.64 -1.37 -21.76
C LEU A 277 -3.18 -2.54 -20.88
N ILE A 278 -3.28 -3.76 -21.39
CA ILE A 278 -3.04 -4.99 -20.62
C ILE A 278 -2.64 -6.13 -21.54
N ARG A 279 -1.90 -7.09 -20.98
CA ARG A 279 -1.52 -8.35 -21.61
C ARG A 279 -1.97 -9.55 -20.80
N TYR A 280 -2.43 -10.58 -21.49
CA TYR A 280 -2.80 -11.88 -20.96
C TYR A 280 -1.92 -12.95 -21.60
N ALA A 281 -1.28 -13.78 -20.78
CA ALA A 281 -0.54 -14.96 -21.22
C ALA A 281 -1.50 -16.09 -21.66
N ALA A 282 -1.00 -17.01 -22.49
CA ALA A 282 -1.73 -18.22 -22.90
C ALA A 282 -1.63 -19.38 -21.88
N ASP A 283 -1.33 -19.10 -20.61
CA ASP A 283 -1.22 -20.13 -19.59
C ASP A 283 -2.59 -20.50 -19.00
N GLU A 284 -2.67 -21.60 -18.26
CA GLU A 284 -3.92 -22.11 -17.64
C GLU A 284 -4.58 -21.09 -16.69
N ARG A 285 -3.82 -20.09 -16.26
CA ARG A 285 -4.24 -19.04 -15.34
C ARG A 285 -4.48 -17.71 -16.03
N GLY A 286 -4.30 -17.59 -17.35
CA GLY A 286 -4.38 -16.32 -18.07
C GLY A 286 -3.58 -15.19 -17.43
N THR A 287 -2.34 -15.44 -16.97
CA THR A 287 -1.53 -14.48 -16.19
C THR A 287 -1.55 -13.09 -16.82
N THR A 288 -1.92 -12.10 -16.00
CA THR A 288 -2.08 -10.71 -16.43
C THR A 288 -0.82 -9.90 -16.14
N THR A 289 -0.42 -9.07 -17.09
CA THR A 289 0.66 -8.08 -16.88
C THR A 289 0.24 -6.74 -17.44
N LYS A 290 0.73 -5.67 -16.81
CA LYS A 290 0.50 -4.30 -17.27
C LYS A 290 0.98 -4.10 -18.72
N GLY A 291 0.18 -3.40 -19.51
CA GLY A 291 0.58 -2.97 -20.85
C GLY A 291 1.66 -1.88 -20.84
N LEU A 292 2.18 -1.53 -22.01
CA LEU A 292 3.25 -0.53 -22.12
C LEU A 292 2.77 0.93 -22.02
N SER A 293 1.46 1.19 -21.95
CA SER A 293 0.94 2.56 -21.84
C SER A 293 1.35 3.21 -20.51
N ILE A 294 1.86 4.44 -20.59
CA ILE A 294 2.21 5.26 -19.41
C ILE A 294 0.98 5.79 -18.68
N TRP A 295 -0.19 5.75 -19.33
CA TRP A 295 -1.45 6.26 -18.81
C TRP A 295 -2.20 5.23 -17.97
N VAL A 296 -1.76 3.97 -18.00
CA VAL A 296 -2.40 2.87 -17.28
C VAL A 296 -1.67 2.63 -15.97
N GLU A 297 -2.41 2.42 -14.88
CA GLU A 297 -1.85 2.04 -13.59
C GLU A 297 -1.53 0.53 -13.52
N GLU A 298 -1.10 0.03 -12.36
CA GLU A 298 -0.98 -1.43 -12.20
C GLU A 298 -2.37 -2.08 -12.20
N PRO A 299 -2.59 -3.17 -12.96
CA PRO A 299 -3.89 -3.83 -13.01
C PRO A 299 -4.33 -4.33 -11.63
N ASP A 300 -5.58 -4.03 -11.26
CA ASP A 300 -6.18 -4.51 -10.02
C ASP A 300 -6.95 -5.81 -10.29
N LEU A 301 -6.48 -6.92 -9.71
CA LEU A 301 -7.08 -8.24 -9.84
C LEU A 301 -8.18 -8.44 -8.81
N GLN A 302 -9.39 -8.77 -9.26
CA GLN A 302 -10.56 -8.96 -8.41
C GLN A 302 -10.78 -10.42 -7.98
#